data_AF-A0A838EYD2-F1
#
_entry.id   AF-A0A838EYD2-F1
#
_cell.length_a   1.000
_cell.length_b   1.000
_cell.length_c   1.000
_cell.angle_alpha   90.00
_cell.angle_beta   90.00
_cell.angle_gamma   90.00
#
_symmetry.space_group_name_H-M   'P 1'
#
loop_
_entity.id
_entity.type
_entity.pdbx_description
1 polymer ?
#
loop_
_entity_poly.entity_id
_entity_poly.type
_entity_poly.pdbx_seq_one_letter_code
_entity_poly.pdbx_strand_id
1 'polypeptide(L)'
;MNRTKPISGELLALKNTIEKYAIDYGLDFYPQIFEVCDYDTINILAAQGGFPNRYPHWKFGMDYDQLSKGYTYGLQKIYEMVINTNPCYAYLLQANNWVDQKIVMAHVYGHNDFFKNNAWFGNTNRNMMDVMANHGTKIRRYMDRYGADAVETFIDKVLSLENLLDINELFETSALKRSRKELVDQEKVESEDDGYLIDDRSAALKSFMRTKARTLKKEEKKEETEETISAERTQVSTKDVLGYLIQYAPIEEWQADIIGILREEAYYFLPQRMTKIMNEGWASYWHSTIMTQKALDASEIVDFADKHAGVMYMSKQNINPYKVGIELMRDIEYRWNRGMFGKDYNECPSMKDKIEWDTKLGKGREKIFEVRKSHNDISFIDEFLTPDFCERQQLFTYKYNPRSGRFEIDSKDFNAIKQKLLSQLTNFGQPIIEIEDGNYMNRKELLLNHIHYGVDLDVSFANETLRNLFAIWKRPVNLKTKYEDKEVIFHFDGKEFRPQS
;
A
#
# COMPACT_ATOMS: atom_id res chain seq x y z
N MET A 1 23.16 2.19 21.19
CA MET A 1 24.36 2.17 20.34
C MET A 1 23.90 2.45 18.92
N ASN A 2 24.38 3.53 18.30
CA ASN A 2 24.06 3.80 16.89
C ASN A 2 24.66 2.67 16.05
N ARG A 3 23.79 1.83 15.48
CA ARG A 3 24.18 0.69 14.63
C ARG A 3 24.62 1.12 13.23
N THR A 4 24.45 2.40 12.94
CA THR A 4 24.73 3.04 11.66
C THR A 4 25.77 4.13 11.84
N LYS A 5 26.47 4.49 10.75
CA LYS A 5 27.49 5.56 10.75
C LYS A 5 27.20 6.56 9.62
N PRO A 6 27.36 7.87 9.83
CA PRO A 6 27.24 8.83 8.75
C PRO A 6 28.34 8.58 7.69
N ILE A 7 28.01 8.84 6.42
CA ILE A 7 29.00 8.81 5.35
C ILE A 7 30.06 9.90 5.54
N SER A 8 31.31 9.62 5.17
CA SER A 8 32.43 10.56 5.27
C SER A 8 33.49 10.29 4.20
N GLY A 9 34.45 11.20 4.04
CA GLY A 9 35.57 11.05 3.10
C GLY A 9 35.14 10.92 1.64
N GLU A 10 35.74 9.98 0.92
CA GLU A 10 35.47 9.71 -0.50
C GLU A 10 34.00 9.35 -0.78
N LEU A 11 33.35 8.62 0.14
CA LEU A 11 31.95 8.25 0.00
C LEU A 11 31.01 9.46 0.05
N LEU A 12 31.36 10.48 0.85
CA LEU A 12 30.65 11.76 0.88
C LEU A 12 30.85 12.56 -0.41
N ALA A 13 32.09 12.59 -0.94
CA ALA A 13 32.36 13.22 -2.23
C ALA A 13 31.57 12.53 -3.37
N LEU A 14 31.47 11.21 -3.32
CA LEU A 14 30.67 10.43 -4.26
C LEU A 14 29.19 10.79 -4.17
N LYS A 15 28.63 10.80 -2.95
CA LYS A 15 27.24 11.22 -2.70
C LYS A 15 26.94 12.58 -3.31
N ASN A 16 27.79 13.57 -3.07
CA ASN A 16 27.61 14.93 -3.58
C ASN A 16 27.70 14.99 -5.12
N THR A 17 28.55 14.17 -5.71
CA THR A 17 28.68 14.07 -7.18
C THR A 17 27.42 13.49 -7.82
N ILE A 18 26.93 12.37 -7.27
CA ILE A 18 25.69 11.74 -7.76
C ILE A 18 24.48 12.65 -7.53
N GLU A 19 24.42 13.35 -6.39
CA GLU A 19 23.38 14.34 -6.09
C GLU A 19 23.32 15.44 -7.16
N LYS A 20 24.48 16.00 -7.51
CA LYS A 20 24.57 17.01 -8.57
C LYS A 20 24.03 16.47 -9.90
N TYR A 21 24.40 15.24 -10.27
CA TYR A 21 23.89 14.64 -11.51
C TYR A 21 22.38 14.47 -11.48
N ALA A 22 21.81 14.00 -10.37
CA ALA A 22 20.37 13.88 -10.17
C ALA A 22 19.66 15.23 -10.36
N ILE A 23 20.18 16.30 -9.75
CA ILE A 23 19.65 17.67 -9.88
C ILE A 23 19.75 18.16 -11.33
N ASP A 24 20.89 17.94 -12.01
CA ASP A 24 21.07 18.34 -13.41
C ASP A 24 20.05 17.68 -14.35
N TYR A 25 19.58 16.48 -14.00
CA TYR A 25 18.54 15.76 -14.75
C TYR A 25 17.11 16.22 -14.41
N GLY A 26 16.96 17.16 -13.48
CA GLY A 26 15.66 17.72 -13.07
C GLY A 26 14.95 16.92 -11.99
N LEU A 27 15.65 16.03 -11.27
CA LEU A 27 15.07 15.34 -10.11
C LEU A 27 14.89 16.32 -8.95
N ASP A 28 13.74 16.22 -8.29
CA ASP A 28 13.38 17.02 -7.12
C ASP A 28 13.04 16.10 -5.95
N PHE A 29 13.87 16.12 -4.92
CA PHE A 29 13.80 15.17 -3.80
C PHE A 29 13.88 15.87 -2.44
N TYR A 30 13.58 15.16 -1.36
CA TYR A 30 13.82 15.64 0.01
C TYR A 30 15.32 15.59 0.32
N PRO A 31 15.82 16.36 1.30
CA PRO A 31 17.22 16.23 1.73
C PRO A 31 17.56 14.77 2.02
N GLN A 32 18.58 14.23 1.35
CA GLN A 32 18.96 12.82 1.45
C GLN A 32 20.08 12.63 2.47
N ILE A 33 19.82 11.77 3.46
CA ILE A 33 20.80 11.29 4.43
C ILE A 33 21.15 9.85 4.09
N PHE A 34 22.43 9.57 3.96
CA PHE A 34 22.95 8.21 3.83
C PHE A 34 23.67 7.81 5.10
N GLU A 35 23.38 6.61 5.58
CA GLU A 35 24.12 5.99 6.67
C GLU A 35 24.70 4.65 6.22
N VAL A 36 25.90 4.34 6.68
CA VAL A 36 26.59 3.09 6.41
C VAL A 36 26.28 2.09 7.51
N CYS A 37 25.88 0.89 7.11
CA CYS A 37 25.51 -0.21 7.98
C CYS A 37 26.37 -1.44 7.66
N ASP A 38 26.66 -2.24 8.67
CA ASP A 38 27.16 -3.59 8.45
C ASP A 38 26.03 -4.54 8.04
N TYR A 39 26.43 -5.77 7.71
CA TYR A 39 25.52 -6.81 7.25
C TYR A 39 24.45 -7.19 8.30
N ASP A 40 24.81 -7.26 9.57
CA ASP A 40 23.85 -7.58 10.62
C ASP A 40 22.82 -6.47 10.78
N THR A 41 23.29 -5.23 10.82
CA THR A 41 22.44 -4.05 10.98
C THR A 41 21.45 -3.88 9.83
N ILE A 42 21.87 -4.08 8.57
CA ILE A 42 20.95 -3.90 7.44
C ILE A 42 19.81 -4.94 7.46
N ASN A 43 20.08 -6.17 7.89
CA ASN A 43 19.02 -7.19 8.03
C ASN A 43 18.06 -6.84 9.17
N ILE A 44 18.57 -6.31 10.29
CA ILE A 44 17.71 -5.88 11.40
C ILE A 44 16.82 -4.72 10.97
N LEU A 45 17.40 -3.70 10.30
CA LEU A 45 16.64 -2.58 9.77
C LEU A 45 15.60 -3.06 8.77
N ALA A 46 15.95 -3.95 7.84
CA ALA A 46 15.02 -4.48 6.86
C ALA A 46 13.88 -5.29 7.48
N ALA A 47 14.17 -6.14 8.48
CA ALA A 47 13.14 -6.83 9.25
C ALA A 47 12.19 -5.84 9.96
N GLN A 48 12.70 -4.68 10.35
CA GLN A 48 11.94 -3.60 10.99
C GLN A 48 11.33 -2.59 10.00
N GLY A 49 11.33 -2.89 8.70
CA GLY A 49 10.78 -1.99 7.66
C GLY A 49 11.56 -0.69 7.47
N GLY A 50 12.87 -0.71 7.76
CA GLY A 50 13.80 0.42 7.69
C GLY A 50 13.93 1.22 8.99
N PHE A 51 13.04 1.02 9.97
CA PHE A 51 13.02 1.84 11.18
C PHE A 51 13.91 1.25 12.28
N PRO A 52 14.84 2.02 12.87
CA PRO A 52 15.74 1.51 13.90
C PRO A 52 15.05 1.18 15.23
N ASN A 53 13.91 1.81 15.48
CA ASN A 53 13.10 1.60 16.68
C ASN A 53 11.69 1.21 16.28
N ARG A 54 11.30 -0.01 16.64
CA ARG A 54 9.95 -0.56 16.49
C ARG A 54 9.46 -1.05 17.85
N TYR A 55 8.17 -1.40 17.91
CA TYR A 55 7.66 -2.13 19.05
C TYR A 55 8.31 -3.52 19.15
N PRO A 56 8.50 -4.06 20.37
CA PRO A 56 9.01 -5.42 20.52
C PRO A 56 7.95 -6.42 20.03
N HIS A 57 8.33 -7.32 19.13
CA HIS A 57 7.49 -8.39 18.63
C HIS A 57 8.33 -9.49 17.99
N TRP A 58 7.94 -10.75 18.17
CA TRP A 58 8.67 -11.91 17.64
C TRP A 58 8.74 -11.95 16.11
N LYS A 59 7.72 -11.43 15.40
CA LYS A 59 7.67 -11.31 13.91
C LYS A 59 8.97 -10.72 13.35
N PHE A 60 9.49 -9.65 13.95
CA PHE A 60 10.72 -9.02 13.48
C PHE A 60 11.95 -9.93 13.64
N GLY A 61 11.96 -10.80 14.65
CA GLY A 61 13.00 -11.81 14.82
C GLY A 61 12.91 -12.91 13.76
N MET A 62 11.68 -13.33 13.42
CA MET A 62 11.43 -14.29 12.34
C MET A 62 11.87 -13.72 10.98
N ASP A 63 11.48 -12.48 10.69
CA ASP A 63 11.85 -11.79 9.44
C ASP A 63 13.36 -11.60 9.34
N TYR A 64 14.03 -11.23 10.44
CA TYR A 64 15.49 -11.16 10.51
C TYR A 64 16.16 -12.51 10.20
N ASP A 65 15.69 -13.59 10.81
CA ASP A 65 16.24 -14.93 10.60
C ASP A 65 16.10 -15.37 9.13
N GLN A 66 14.94 -15.10 8.51
CA GLN A 66 14.71 -15.37 7.09
C GLN A 66 15.63 -14.54 6.19
N LEU A 67 15.78 -13.23 6.46
CA LEU A 67 16.64 -12.33 5.70
C LEU A 67 18.12 -12.72 5.82
N SER A 68 18.59 -12.96 7.04
CA SER A 68 19.96 -13.35 7.33
C SER A 68 20.33 -14.67 6.66
N LYS A 69 19.48 -15.71 6.78
CA LYS A 69 19.70 -17.00 6.11
C LYS A 69 19.68 -16.86 4.60
N GLY A 70 18.70 -16.15 4.05
CA GLY A 70 18.60 -15.94 2.60
C GLY A 70 19.86 -15.29 2.01
N TYR A 71 20.46 -14.33 2.71
CA TYR A 71 21.73 -13.76 2.30
C TYR A 71 22.90 -14.74 2.45
N THR A 72 22.98 -15.45 3.58
CA THR A 72 24.05 -16.42 3.85
C THR A 72 24.12 -17.50 2.77
N TYR A 73 22.97 -17.92 2.25
CA TYR A 73 22.86 -18.86 1.13
C TYR A 73 22.95 -18.21 -0.27
N GLY A 74 23.17 -16.90 -0.36
CA GLY A 74 23.28 -16.17 -1.63
C GLY A 74 21.95 -16.04 -2.40
N LEU A 75 20.81 -16.25 -1.74
CA LEU A 75 19.48 -16.22 -2.34
C LEU A 75 18.95 -14.78 -2.49
N GLN A 76 19.33 -13.87 -1.58
CA GLN A 76 18.88 -12.48 -1.61
C GLN A 76 19.94 -11.53 -1.05
N LYS A 77 20.11 -10.38 -1.70
CA LYS A 77 20.99 -9.30 -1.23
C LYS A 77 20.20 -7.99 -1.19
N ILE A 78 20.14 -7.38 -0.02
CA ILE A 78 19.61 -6.02 0.16
C ILE A 78 20.74 -5.07 -0.18
N TYR A 79 20.62 -4.38 -1.31
CA TYR A 79 21.59 -3.37 -1.72
C TYR A 79 21.37 -2.05 -1.02
N GLU A 80 20.11 -1.74 -0.72
CA GLU A 80 19.67 -0.47 -0.17
C GLU A 80 18.37 -0.65 0.62
N MET A 81 18.12 0.29 1.53
CA MET A 81 16.81 0.46 2.16
C MET A 81 16.52 1.97 2.29
N VAL A 82 15.47 2.48 1.64
CA VAL A 82 15.04 3.90 1.71
C VAL A 82 13.78 4.07 2.55
N ILE A 83 13.76 5.13 3.37
CA ILE A 83 12.59 5.55 4.15
C ILE A 83 12.09 6.91 3.64
N ASN A 84 10.82 6.99 3.25
CA ASN A 84 10.15 8.17 2.69
C ASN A 84 9.80 9.26 3.74
N THR A 85 10.80 9.66 4.53
CA THR A 85 10.73 10.75 5.52
C THR A 85 11.33 12.05 4.96
N ASN A 86 11.25 13.15 5.71
CA ASN A 86 11.91 14.41 5.39
C ASN A 86 12.73 14.90 6.61
N PRO A 87 14.07 14.75 6.62
CA PRO A 87 14.92 14.26 5.52
C PRO A 87 14.68 12.78 5.19
N CYS A 88 14.95 12.39 3.94
CA CYS A 88 14.86 11.01 3.47
C CYS A 88 16.11 10.25 3.90
N TYR A 89 15.94 9.08 4.51
CA TYR A 89 17.05 8.25 4.99
C TYR A 89 17.24 7.03 4.10
N ALA A 90 18.50 6.70 3.82
CA ALA A 90 18.86 5.47 3.13
C ALA A 90 20.07 4.81 3.79
N TYR A 91 20.05 3.48 3.82
CA TYR A 91 21.13 2.69 4.41
C TYR A 91 21.98 2.02 3.32
N LEU A 92 23.28 2.26 3.38
CA LEU A 92 24.29 1.70 2.49
C LEU A 92 24.99 0.53 3.18
N LEU A 93 25.12 -0.60 2.50
CA LEU A 93 25.91 -1.72 3.01
C LEU A 93 27.41 -1.40 2.90
N GLN A 94 28.14 -1.50 4.01
CA GLN A 94 29.58 -1.22 4.08
C GLN A 94 30.41 -2.10 3.13
N ALA A 95 29.98 -3.33 2.90
CA ALA A 95 30.69 -4.31 2.07
C ALA A 95 30.50 -4.12 0.56
N ASN A 96 29.69 -3.14 0.12
CA ASN A 96 29.50 -2.86 -1.29
C ASN A 96 30.77 -2.23 -1.90
N ASN A 97 31.10 -2.66 -3.13
CA ASN A 97 32.19 -2.05 -3.90
C ASN A 97 31.79 -0.64 -4.38
N TRP A 98 32.74 0.14 -4.93
CA TRP A 98 32.49 1.51 -5.35
C TRP A 98 31.39 1.65 -6.42
N VAL A 99 31.35 0.71 -7.36
CA VAL A 99 30.31 0.69 -8.43
C VAL A 99 28.93 0.46 -7.82
N ASP A 100 28.79 -0.49 -6.90
CA ASP A 100 27.56 -0.78 -6.15
C ASP A 100 27.12 0.46 -5.36
N GLN A 101 28.05 1.17 -4.70
CA GLN A 101 27.73 2.42 -3.99
C GLN A 101 27.19 3.49 -4.96
N LYS A 102 27.82 3.67 -6.14
CA LYS A 102 27.34 4.60 -7.19
C LYS A 102 25.92 4.24 -7.64
N ILE A 103 25.67 2.97 -7.94
CA ILE A 103 24.35 2.47 -8.38
C ILE A 103 23.30 2.74 -7.32
N VAL A 104 23.58 2.35 -6.06
CA VAL A 104 22.64 2.51 -4.95
C VAL A 104 22.35 3.98 -4.71
N MET A 105 23.36 4.86 -4.65
CA MET A 105 23.13 6.29 -4.45
C MET A 105 22.23 6.88 -5.56
N ALA A 106 22.51 6.55 -6.82
CA ALA A 106 21.71 7.04 -7.94
C ALA A 106 20.27 6.50 -7.91
N HIS A 107 20.09 5.25 -7.48
CA HIS A 107 18.79 4.62 -7.30
C HIS A 107 17.97 5.28 -6.18
N VAL A 108 18.61 5.52 -5.03
CA VAL A 108 18.00 6.18 -3.87
C VAL A 108 17.50 7.58 -4.22
N TYR A 109 18.25 8.36 -5.01
CA TYR A 109 17.75 9.67 -5.47
C TYR A 109 16.51 9.54 -6.35
N GLY A 110 16.42 8.49 -7.18
CA GLY A 110 15.20 8.18 -7.93
C GLY A 110 14.02 7.85 -7.01
N HIS A 111 14.20 7.02 -5.98
CA HIS A 111 13.15 6.75 -4.99
C HIS A 111 12.70 7.98 -4.23
N ASN A 112 13.64 8.77 -3.72
CA ASN A 112 13.34 9.97 -2.95
C ASN A 112 12.58 11.00 -3.80
N ASP A 113 12.99 11.16 -5.05
CA ASP A 113 12.27 11.97 -6.04
C ASP A 113 10.85 11.43 -6.30
N PHE A 114 10.67 10.11 -6.42
CA PHE A 114 9.35 9.49 -6.53
C PHE A 114 8.47 9.76 -5.30
N PHE A 115 8.99 9.54 -4.09
CA PHE A 115 8.29 9.74 -2.82
C PHE A 115 7.83 11.18 -2.58
N LYS A 116 8.58 12.16 -3.11
CA LYS A 116 8.24 13.58 -2.99
C LYS A 116 7.14 13.99 -3.96
N ASN A 117 7.11 13.41 -5.17
CA ASN A 117 6.33 13.94 -6.28
C ASN A 117 5.14 13.07 -6.71
N ASN A 118 5.07 11.81 -6.30
CA ASN A 118 3.94 10.95 -6.62
C ASN A 118 2.75 11.23 -5.68
N ALA A 119 1.56 11.41 -6.26
CA ALA A 119 0.35 11.79 -5.54
C ALA A 119 -0.05 10.81 -4.43
N TRP A 120 0.25 9.52 -4.59
CA TRP A 120 -0.07 8.47 -3.61
C TRP A 120 0.75 8.58 -2.33
N PHE A 121 1.89 9.29 -2.38
CA PHE A 121 2.69 9.61 -1.20
C PHE A 121 2.32 10.96 -0.58
N GLY A 122 1.44 11.74 -1.19
CA GLY A 122 1.14 13.13 -0.80
C GLY A 122 0.79 13.28 0.69
N ASN A 123 -0.01 12.35 1.23
CA ASN A 123 -0.48 12.36 2.62
C ASN A 123 0.35 11.48 3.57
N THR A 124 1.48 10.92 3.13
CA THR A 124 2.34 10.11 4.01
C THR A 124 3.02 10.97 5.07
N ASN A 125 3.07 10.48 6.31
CA ASN A 125 3.72 11.20 7.41
C ASN A 125 5.24 11.27 7.17
N ARG A 126 5.77 12.49 7.06
CA ARG A 126 7.20 12.73 6.77
C ARG A 126 8.10 12.62 8.00
N ASN A 127 7.52 12.53 9.20
CA ASN A 127 8.22 12.37 10.48
C ASN A 127 8.02 10.97 11.07
N MET A 128 7.81 9.95 10.21
CA MET A 128 7.46 8.60 10.66
C MET A 128 8.53 7.95 11.54
N MET A 129 9.80 8.37 11.46
CA MET A 129 10.84 7.91 12.39
C MET A 129 10.49 8.16 13.86
N ASP A 130 10.03 9.37 14.18
CA ASP A 130 9.67 9.74 15.55
C ASP A 130 8.38 9.04 15.99
N VAL A 131 7.42 8.91 15.06
CA VAL A 131 6.15 8.22 15.30
C VAL A 131 6.39 6.74 15.62
N MET A 132 7.20 6.03 14.83
CA MET A 132 7.55 4.63 15.07
C MET A 132 8.26 4.43 16.42
N ALA A 133 9.16 5.35 16.79
CA ALA A 133 9.81 5.33 18.10
C ALA A 133 8.81 5.54 19.25
N ASN A 134 7.84 6.45 19.06
CA ASN A 134 6.76 6.69 20.02
C ASN A 134 5.81 5.49 20.14
N HIS A 135 5.45 4.84 19.03
CA HIS A 135 4.69 3.59 19.01
C HIS A 135 5.40 2.51 19.82
N GLY A 136 6.69 2.31 19.58
CA GLY A 136 7.49 1.33 20.32
C GLY A 136 7.59 1.63 21.82
N THR A 137 7.55 2.91 22.22
CA THR A 137 7.53 3.32 23.63
C THR A 137 6.17 3.08 24.27
N LYS A 138 5.07 3.40 23.56
CA LYS A 138 3.70 3.15 24.01
C LYS A 138 3.44 1.66 24.22
N ILE A 139 3.78 0.83 23.23
CA ILE A 139 3.58 -0.63 23.33
C ILE A 139 4.37 -1.21 24.51
N ARG A 140 5.62 -0.79 24.72
CA ARG A 140 6.39 -1.21 25.91
C ARG A 140 5.69 -0.86 27.23
N ARG A 141 5.12 0.35 27.34
CA ARG A 141 4.33 0.72 28.53
C ARG A 141 3.10 -0.16 28.74
N TYR A 142 2.46 -0.57 27.65
CA TYR A 142 1.34 -1.52 27.75
C TYR A 142 1.81 -2.91 28.15
N MET A 143 2.94 -3.39 27.64
CA MET A 143 3.53 -4.66 28.08
C MET A 143 3.89 -4.65 29.56
N ASP A 144 4.47 -3.56 30.06
CA ASP A 144 4.81 -3.41 31.49
C ASP A 144 3.56 -3.43 32.38
N ARG A 145 2.43 -2.88 31.89
CA ARG A 145 1.19 -2.75 32.66
C ARG A 145 0.29 -3.98 32.59
N TYR A 146 0.15 -4.57 31.40
CA TYR A 146 -0.83 -5.63 31.10
C TYR A 146 -0.18 -7.01 30.89
N GLY A 147 1.15 -7.08 30.90
CA GLY A 147 1.93 -8.29 30.63
C GLY A 147 2.32 -8.41 29.15
N ALA A 148 3.54 -8.87 28.91
CA ALA A 148 4.10 -9.05 27.57
C ALA A 148 3.24 -9.99 26.71
N ASP A 149 2.93 -11.19 27.23
CA ASP A 149 2.18 -12.22 26.50
C ASP A 149 0.78 -11.74 26.07
N ALA A 150 0.09 -10.99 26.94
CA ALA A 150 -1.25 -10.49 26.65
C ALA A 150 -1.25 -9.45 25.52
N VAL A 151 -0.27 -8.55 25.53
CA VAL A 151 -0.09 -7.53 24.50
C VAL A 151 0.38 -8.15 23.18
N GLU A 152 1.36 -9.05 23.23
CA GLU A 152 1.87 -9.76 22.04
C GLU A 152 0.77 -10.59 21.37
N THR A 153 0.05 -11.39 22.15
CA THR A 153 -1.09 -12.20 21.66
C THR A 153 -2.23 -11.33 21.11
N PHE A 154 -2.33 -10.07 21.51
CA PHE A 154 -3.28 -9.12 20.92
C PHE A 154 -2.73 -8.52 19.62
N ILE A 155 -1.46 -8.13 19.59
CA ILE A 155 -0.78 -7.66 18.38
C ILE A 155 -0.84 -8.72 17.27
N ASP A 156 -0.60 -9.99 17.56
CA ASP A 156 -0.71 -11.09 16.59
C ASP A 156 -2.07 -11.12 15.89
N LYS A 157 -3.15 -10.94 16.65
CA LYS A 157 -4.51 -10.90 16.10
C LYS A 157 -4.72 -9.71 15.19
N VAL A 158 -4.24 -8.52 15.60
CA VAL A 158 -4.39 -7.31 14.81
C VAL A 158 -3.54 -7.35 13.54
N LEU A 159 -2.31 -7.87 13.62
CA LEU A 159 -1.43 -8.06 12.47
C LEU A 159 -2.03 -9.03 11.45
N SER A 160 -2.82 -10.02 11.88
CA SER A 160 -3.55 -10.89 10.95
C SER A 160 -4.63 -10.16 10.12
N LEU A 161 -5.00 -8.95 10.52
CA LEU A 161 -6.02 -8.11 9.90
C LEU A 161 -5.43 -6.83 9.27
N GLU A 162 -4.10 -6.65 9.28
CA GLU A 162 -3.42 -5.40 8.90
C GLU A 162 -3.62 -5.00 7.43
N ASN A 163 -4.05 -5.95 6.60
CA ASN A 163 -4.32 -5.76 5.19
C ASN A 163 -5.78 -5.38 4.87
N LEU A 164 -6.68 -5.39 5.85
CA LEU A 164 -8.09 -5.03 5.68
C LEU A 164 -8.27 -3.50 5.79
N LEU A 165 -7.67 -2.79 4.82
CA LEU A 165 -7.60 -1.34 4.75
C LEU A 165 -8.49 -0.80 3.64
N ASP A 166 -9.07 0.38 3.84
CA ASP A 166 -9.64 1.16 2.76
C ASP A 166 -8.56 2.04 2.12
N ILE A 167 -8.28 1.84 0.84
CA ILE A 167 -7.32 2.65 0.07
C ILE A 167 -7.74 4.12 0.03
N ASN A 168 -9.05 4.42 0.04
CA ASN A 168 -9.55 5.79 -0.05
C ASN A 168 -9.11 6.65 1.15
N GLU A 169 -8.87 6.03 2.31
CA GLU A 169 -8.37 6.71 3.50
C GLU A 169 -7.01 7.39 3.28
N LEU A 170 -6.23 6.97 2.28
CA LEU A 170 -4.98 7.65 1.92
C LEU A 170 -5.21 9.07 1.40
N PHE A 171 -6.38 9.36 0.84
CA PHE A 171 -6.73 10.67 0.27
C PHE A 171 -7.63 11.49 1.21
N GLU A 172 -8.05 10.91 2.33
CA GLU A 172 -8.84 11.58 3.36
C GLU A 172 -7.96 12.52 4.19
N THR A 173 -7.86 13.78 3.77
CA THR A 173 -7.18 14.82 4.56
C THR A 173 -7.95 15.11 5.85
N SER A 174 -7.25 15.59 6.89
CA SER A 174 -7.88 16.02 8.15
C SER A 174 -8.94 17.10 7.93
N ALA A 175 -8.78 17.95 6.92
CA ALA A 175 -9.76 18.94 6.50
C ALA A 175 -11.01 18.29 5.88
N LEU A 176 -10.86 17.27 5.03
CA LEU A 176 -11.98 16.53 4.44
C LEU A 176 -12.73 15.72 5.50
N LYS A 177 -12.02 15.06 6.43
CA LYS A 177 -12.64 14.36 7.57
C LYS A 177 -13.45 15.31 8.45
N ARG A 178 -12.91 16.51 8.71
CA ARG A 178 -13.62 17.55 9.46
C ARG A 178 -14.84 18.08 8.72
N SER A 179 -14.70 18.39 7.43
CA SER A 179 -15.80 18.89 6.60
C SER A 179 -16.91 17.85 6.45
N ARG A 180 -16.57 16.57 6.25
CA ARG A 180 -17.56 15.48 6.21
C ARG A 180 -18.27 15.31 7.55
N LYS A 181 -17.53 15.40 8.66
CA LYS A 181 -18.14 15.36 10.00
C LYS A 181 -19.09 16.53 10.22
N GLU A 182 -18.70 17.74 9.81
CA GLU A 182 -19.54 18.94 9.86
C GLU A 182 -20.81 18.79 9.00
N LEU A 183 -20.71 18.19 7.80
CA LEU A 183 -21.87 17.89 6.93
C LEU A 183 -22.81 16.85 7.54
N VAL A 184 -22.27 15.75 8.08
CA VAL A 184 -23.07 14.71 8.76
C VAL A 184 -23.74 15.26 10.01
N ASP A 185 -23.07 16.13 10.75
CA ASP A 185 -23.66 16.81 11.91
C ASP A 185 -24.75 17.81 11.47
N GLN A 186 -24.64 18.45 10.29
CA GLN A 186 -25.69 19.30 9.70
C GLN A 186 -26.91 18.50 9.24
N GLU A 187 -26.72 17.38 8.53
CA GLU A 187 -27.81 16.49 8.09
C GLU A 187 -28.60 15.91 9.28
N LYS A 188 -27.92 15.63 10.41
CA LYS A 188 -28.58 15.22 11.66
C LYS A 188 -29.46 16.32 12.25
N VAL A 189 -29.01 17.57 12.19
CA VAL A 189 -29.80 18.70 12.69
C VAL A 189 -31.02 18.95 11.79
N GLU A 190 -30.87 18.83 10.47
CA GLU A 190 -32.00 18.98 9.52
C GLU A 190 -33.01 17.83 9.62
N SER A 191 -32.56 16.59 9.80
CA SER A 191 -33.45 15.43 9.98
C SER A 191 -34.18 15.42 11.32
N GLU A 192 -33.64 16.07 12.36
CA GLU A 192 -34.34 16.30 13.63
C GLU A 192 -35.40 17.42 13.56
N ASP A 193 -35.32 18.34 12.59
CA ASP A 193 -36.20 19.51 12.48
C ASP A 193 -37.38 19.33 11.50
N ASP A 194 -37.42 18.23 10.73
CA ASP A 194 -38.47 17.98 9.71
C ASP A 194 -39.83 17.50 10.30
N GLY A 195 -40.08 17.83 11.56
CA GLY A 195 -41.30 17.52 12.30
C GLY A 195 -42.11 18.77 12.64
N TYR A 196 -43.07 19.06 11.76
CA TYR A 196 -44.20 20.01 11.90
C TYR A 196 -43.96 21.46 11.41
N LEU A 197 -44.66 21.79 10.32
CA LEU A 197 -45.19 23.15 10.10
C LEU A 197 -46.07 23.53 11.30
N ILE A 198 -45.62 24.43 12.17
CA ILE A 198 -46.41 24.89 13.33
C ILE A 198 -46.67 26.38 13.23
N ASP A 199 -47.95 26.69 13.05
CA ASP A 199 -48.57 28.00 13.14
C ASP A 199 -48.34 28.68 14.51
N ASP A 200 -48.25 30.00 14.47
CA ASP A 200 -47.52 30.89 15.38
C ASP A 200 -48.24 31.17 16.72
N ARG A 201 -49.07 30.23 17.22
CA ARG A 201 -50.00 30.50 18.35
C ARG A 201 -49.96 29.54 19.53
N SER A 202 -48.99 28.64 19.63
CA SER A 202 -48.97 27.62 20.71
C SER A 202 -47.68 27.53 21.54
N ALA A 203 -46.93 28.63 21.69
CA ALA A 203 -45.73 28.68 22.52
C ALA A 203 -46.02 28.64 24.04
N ALA A 204 -47.10 29.29 24.49
CA ALA A 204 -47.39 29.44 25.92
C ALA A 204 -47.91 28.14 26.59
N LEU A 205 -48.65 27.31 25.85
CA LEU A 205 -49.25 26.08 26.39
C LEU A 205 -48.23 24.94 26.55
N LYS A 206 -47.18 24.91 25.71
CA LYS A 206 -46.12 23.87 25.73
C LYS A 206 -45.14 24.02 26.90
N SER A 207 -44.96 25.23 27.43
CA SER A 207 -44.09 25.51 28.59
C SER A 207 -44.59 24.81 29.87
N PHE A 208 -45.90 24.84 30.11
CA PHE A 208 -46.50 24.23 31.31
C PHE A 208 -46.52 22.70 31.28
N MET A 209 -46.69 22.08 30.11
CA MET A 209 -46.69 20.62 29.97
C MET A 209 -45.28 19.99 30.03
N ARG A 210 -44.23 20.74 29.61
CA ARG A 210 -42.84 20.26 29.64
C ARG A 210 -42.29 20.05 31.05
N THR A 211 -42.76 20.80 32.04
CA THR A 211 -42.23 20.72 33.42
C THR A 211 -42.72 19.48 34.16
N LYS A 212 -43.95 19.02 33.88
CA LYS A 212 -44.53 17.83 34.56
C LYS A 212 -44.08 16.50 33.97
N ALA A 213 -43.78 16.47 32.67
CA ALA A 213 -43.27 15.27 31.98
C ALA A 213 -41.76 15.02 32.19
N ARG A 214 -41.00 16.03 32.64
CA ARG A 214 -39.54 15.96 32.81
C ARG A 214 -39.08 15.20 34.06
N THR A 215 -39.97 15.00 35.03
CA THR A 215 -39.63 14.33 36.30
C THR A 215 -39.88 12.82 36.25
N LEU A 216 -40.78 12.35 35.37
CA LEU A 216 -41.13 10.92 35.24
C LEU A 216 -40.31 10.18 34.16
N LYS A 217 -39.79 10.89 33.14
CA LYS A 217 -39.02 10.29 32.03
C LYS A 217 -37.51 10.22 32.24
N LYS A 218 -36.99 10.63 33.40
CA LYS A 218 -35.53 10.77 33.61
C LYS A 218 -34.86 9.46 34.05
N GLU A 219 -35.64 8.46 34.47
CA GLU A 219 -35.13 7.15 34.89
C GLU A 219 -35.27 6.09 33.79
N GLU A 220 -36.39 6.02 33.05
CA GLU A 220 -36.58 5.03 31.96
C GLU A 220 -35.84 5.37 30.64
N LYS A 221 -35.62 6.65 30.31
CA LYS A 221 -34.99 7.01 29.02
C LYS A 221 -33.49 6.75 28.96
N LYS A 222 -32.78 6.60 30.08
CA LYS A 222 -31.32 6.44 30.06
C LYS A 222 -30.88 5.08 29.49
N GLU A 223 -31.65 4.03 29.71
CA GLU A 223 -31.32 2.69 29.18
C GLU A 223 -31.78 2.52 27.72
N GLU A 224 -33.00 2.94 27.35
CA GLU A 224 -33.50 2.76 25.98
C GLU A 224 -32.80 3.65 24.94
N THR A 225 -32.42 4.89 25.28
CA THR A 225 -31.75 5.79 24.30
C THR A 225 -30.27 5.45 24.09
N GLU A 226 -29.57 4.84 25.05
CA GLU A 226 -28.21 4.34 24.83
C GLU A 226 -28.20 3.13 23.88
N GLU A 227 -29.19 2.23 23.98
CA GLU A 227 -29.26 1.04 23.11
C GLU A 227 -29.66 1.37 21.66
N THR A 228 -30.66 2.22 21.42
CA THR A 228 -31.08 2.56 20.04
C THR A 228 -30.04 3.41 19.31
N ILE A 229 -29.41 4.37 20.00
CA ILE A 229 -28.34 5.21 19.42
C ILE A 229 -27.06 4.39 19.17
N SER A 230 -26.83 3.30 19.91
CA SER A 230 -25.70 2.38 19.64
C SER A 230 -25.89 1.55 18.38
N ALA A 231 -27.13 1.12 18.08
CA ALA A 231 -27.45 0.26 16.95
C ALA A 231 -27.37 0.99 15.59
N GLU A 232 -27.83 2.25 15.53
CA GLU A 232 -27.74 3.09 14.33
C GLU A 232 -26.28 3.46 13.99
N ARG A 233 -25.41 3.61 15.00
CA ARG A 233 -23.99 3.94 14.79
C ARG A 233 -23.17 2.78 14.18
N THR A 234 -23.56 1.53 14.42
CA THR A 234 -22.90 0.33 13.87
C THR A 234 -23.23 0.01 12.40
N GLN A 235 -24.11 0.77 11.74
CA GLN A 235 -24.55 0.47 10.35
C GLN A 235 -23.72 1.16 9.25
N VAL A 236 -22.61 1.81 9.60
CA VAL A 236 -21.73 2.42 8.59
C VAL A 236 -20.90 1.35 7.90
N SER A 237 -21.21 1.06 6.63
CA SER A 237 -20.40 0.16 5.81
C SER A 237 -19.04 0.79 5.50
N THR A 238 -17.96 0.01 5.65
CA THR A 238 -16.59 0.48 5.41
C THR A 238 -15.63 -0.67 5.08
N LYS A 239 -14.62 -0.39 4.26
CA LYS A 239 -13.50 -1.30 3.99
C LYS A 239 -12.39 -1.21 5.03
N ASP A 240 -12.36 -0.14 5.83
CA ASP A 240 -11.40 0.05 6.91
C ASP A 240 -11.85 -0.68 8.17
N VAL A 241 -11.59 -1.99 8.19
CA VAL A 241 -12.02 -2.89 9.26
C VAL A 241 -11.37 -2.50 10.59
N LEU A 242 -10.08 -2.15 10.59
CA LEU A 242 -9.38 -1.75 11.82
C LEU A 242 -9.95 -0.46 12.41
N GLY A 243 -10.24 0.55 11.57
CA GLY A 243 -10.86 1.79 12.03
C GLY A 243 -12.26 1.58 12.59
N TYR A 244 -13.04 0.68 11.99
CA TYR A 244 -14.34 0.28 12.50
C TYR A 244 -14.24 -0.41 13.88
N LEU A 245 -13.29 -1.33 14.04
CA LEU A 245 -13.07 -2.02 15.32
C LEU A 245 -12.69 -1.05 16.44
N ILE A 246 -11.87 -0.03 16.16
CA ILE A 246 -11.53 1.01 17.16
C ILE A 246 -12.80 1.74 17.64
N GLN A 247 -13.74 2.01 16.74
CA GLN A 247 -14.93 2.82 17.04
C GLN A 247 -16.03 2.03 17.76
N TYR A 248 -16.21 0.76 17.38
CA TYR A 248 -17.41 0.01 17.75
C TYR A 248 -17.14 -1.29 18.51
N ALA A 249 -15.92 -1.83 18.49
CA ALA A 249 -15.65 -3.08 19.19
C ALA A 249 -15.65 -2.90 20.71
N PRO A 250 -16.12 -3.89 21.49
CA PRO A 250 -16.09 -3.84 22.95
C PRO A 250 -14.69 -4.17 23.49
N ILE A 251 -13.72 -3.30 23.21
CA ILE A 251 -12.32 -3.44 23.55
C ILE A 251 -11.87 -2.39 24.57
N GLU A 252 -10.78 -2.70 25.29
CA GLU A 252 -10.19 -1.77 26.25
C GLU A 252 -9.42 -0.64 25.56
N GLU A 253 -9.21 0.48 26.25
CA GLU A 253 -8.53 1.66 25.69
C GLU A 253 -7.13 1.34 25.14
N TRP A 254 -6.35 0.48 25.85
CA TRP A 254 -5.02 0.08 25.38
C TRP A 254 -5.07 -0.81 24.13
N GLN A 255 -6.13 -1.62 23.98
CA GLN A 255 -6.36 -2.44 22.79
C GLN A 255 -6.70 -1.55 21.60
N ALA A 256 -7.56 -0.54 21.81
CA ALA A 256 -7.87 0.45 20.79
C ALA A 256 -6.63 1.25 20.36
N ASP A 257 -5.77 1.69 21.30
CA ASP A 257 -4.52 2.40 20.95
C ASP A 257 -3.56 1.48 20.17
N ILE A 258 -3.46 0.18 20.49
CA ILE A 258 -2.66 -0.77 19.69
C ILE A 258 -3.22 -0.94 18.28
N ILE A 259 -4.53 -1.10 18.11
CA ILE A 259 -5.12 -1.15 16.76
C ILE A 259 -4.84 0.15 16.01
N GLY A 260 -4.96 1.30 16.68
CA GLY A 260 -4.63 2.61 16.11
C GLY A 260 -3.19 2.70 15.62
N ILE A 261 -2.23 2.28 16.44
CA ILE A 261 -0.80 2.22 16.12
C ILE A 261 -0.56 1.36 14.88
N LEU A 262 -1.05 0.11 14.89
CA LEU A 262 -0.81 -0.83 13.78
C LEU A 262 -1.51 -0.40 12.49
N ARG A 263 -2.71 0.17 12.60
CA ARG A 263 -3.43 0.78 11.47
C ARG A 263 -2.65 1.94 10.87
N GLU A 264 -2.13 2.86 11.69
CA GLU A 264 -1.32 4.00 11.21
C GLU A 264 -0.06 3.53 10.48
N GLU A 265 0.63 2.52 11.01
CA GLU A 265 1.79 1.92 10.35
C GLU A 265 1.43 1.23 9.04
N ALA A 266 0.32 0.47 8.99
CA ALA A 266 -0.12 -0.21 7.79
C ALA A 266 -0.47 0.80 6.66
N TYR A 267 -1.12 1.91 6.99
CA TYR A 267 -1.40 2.99 6.06
C TYR A 267 -0.15 3.70 5.54
N TYR A 268 0.91 3.78 6.35
CA TYR A 268 2.18 4.36 5.90
C TYR A 268 2.88 3.54 4.81
N PHE A 269 2.84 2.21 4.93
CA PHE A 269 3.45 1.32 3.94
C PHE A 269 2.57 1.07 2.71
N LEU A 270 1.27 1.39 2.77
CA LEU A 270 0.31 1.12 1.71
C LEU A 270 0.69 1.77 0.35
N PRO A 271 1.10 3.06 0.27
CA PRO A 271 1.53 3.67 -0.99
C PRO A 271 2.72 2.98 -1.65
N GLN A 272 3.72 2.55 -0.86
CA GLN A 272 4.89 1.82 -1.37
C GLN A 272 4.49 0.48 -1.99
N ARG A 273 3.52 -0.21 -1.37
CA ARG A 273 2.97 -1.44 -1.94
C ARG A 273 2.29 -1.15 -3.29
N MET A 274 1.45 -0.12 -3.37
CA MET A 274 0.63 0.20 -4.57
C MET A 274 1.42 0.74 -5.77
N THR A 275 2.64 1.20 -5.53
CA THR A 275 3.47 1.86 -6.53
C THR A 275 4.79 1.13 -6.73
N LYS A 276 4.88 -0.14 -6.32
CA LYS A 276 6.13 -0.90 -6.32
C LYS A 276 6.76 -0.98 -7.71
N ILE A 277 6.01 -1.38 -8.74
CA ILE A 277 6.52 -1.50 -10.12
C ILE A 277 6.99 -0.14 -10.62
N MET A 278 6.19 0.91 -10.40
CA MET A 278 6.52 2.27 -10.83
C MET A 278 7.73 2.84 -10.12
N ASN A 279 7.79 2.71 -8.79
CA ASN A 279 8.83 3.28 -7.95
C ASN A 279 10.17 2.61 -8.24
N GLU A 280 10.22 1.27 -8.27
CA GLU A 280 11.41 0.51 -8.65
C GLU A 280 11.81 0.81 -10.09
N GLY A 281 10.85 0.89 -11.00
CA GLY A 281 11.07 1.23 -12.41
C GLY A 281 11.68 2.63 -12.59
N TRP A 282 11.16 3.62 -11.86
CA TRP A 282 11.63 5.00 -11.89
C TRP A 282 13.05 5.12 -11.31
N ALA A 283 13.29 4.54 -10.14
CA ALA A 283 14.62 4.51 -9.53
C ALA A 283 15.64 3.79 -10.41
N SER A 284 15.22 2.72 -11.10
CA SER A 284 16.06 1.96 -12.03
C SER A 284 16.34 2.72 -13.33
N TYR A 285 15.34 3.43 -13.86
CA TYR A 285 15.50 4.30 -15.01
C TYR A 285 16.58 5.36 -14.72
N TRP A 286 16.52 5.99 -13.55
CA TRP A 286 17.48 7.03 -13.19
C TRP A 286 18.86 6.51 -12.82
N HIS A 287 18.96 5.40 -12.06
CA HIS A 287 20.28 4.82 -11.83
C HIS A 287 20.95 4.46 -13.16
N SER A 288 20.19 3.99 -14.15
CA SER A 288 20.76 3.51 -15.39
C SER A 288 21.21 4.69 -16.23
N THR A 289 20.40 5.74 -16.26
CA THR A 289 20.71 6.99 -16.96
C THR A 289 21.92 7.69 -16.34
N ILE A 290 21.92 7.92 -15.03
CA ILE A 290 23.00 8.62 -14.33
C ILE A 290 24.31 7.85 -14.44
N MET A 291 24.28 6.54 -14.23
CA MET A 291 25.47 5.69 -14.36
C MET A 291 26.02 5.76 -15.78
N THR A 292 25.23 5.40 -16.79
CA THR A 292 25.72 5.25 -18.17
C THR A 292 26.11 6.57 -18.86
N GLN A 293 25.59 7.72 -18.41
CA GLN A 293 25.83 9.00 -19.06
C GLN A 293 26.80 9.93 -18.31
N LYS A 294 26.94 9.78 -16.98
CA LYS A 294 27.72 10.73 -16.17
C LYS A 294 28.63 10.08 -15.12
N ALA A 295 28.15 9.09 -14.37
CA ALA A 295 28.83 8.64 -13.14
C ALA A 295 29.78 7.45 -13.32
N LEU A 296 29.58 6.66 -14.38
CA LEU A 296 30.36 5.46 -14.64
C LEU A 296 31.66 5.78 -15.38
N ASP A 297 32.76 5.25 -14.86
CA ASP A 297 34.05 5.24 -15.57
C ASP A 297 34.10 4.08 -16.55
N ALA A 298 34.85 4.22 -17.65
CA ALA A 298 34.92 3.18 -18.70
C ALA A 298 35.37 1.80 -18.17
N SER A 299 36.19 1.77 -17.11
CA SER A 299 36.65 0.54 -16.45
C SER A 299 35.57 -0.18 -15.65
N GLU A 300 34.49 0.52 -15.27
CA GLU A 300 33.42 -0.01 -14.40
C GLU A 300 32.25 -0.60 -15.20
N ILE A 301 32.27 -0.53 -16.54
CA ILE A 301 31.12 -0.85 -17.39
C ILE A 301 30.66 -2.30 -17.27
N VAL A 302 31.60 -3.24 -17.14
CA VAL A 302 31.29 -4.66 -17.01
C VAL A 302 30.67 -4.95 -15.64
N ASP A 303 31.23 -4.38 -14.58
CA ASP A 303 30.72 -4.52 -13.21
C ASP A 303 29.30 -3.96 -13.11
N PHE A 304 29.06 -2.77 -13.68
CA PHE A 304 27.72 -2.19 -13.73
C PHE A 304 26.74 -3.07 -14.52
N ALA A 305 27.14 -3.54 -15.70
CA ALA A 305 26.27 -4.36 -16.55
C ALA A 305 25.88 -5.66 -15.86
N ASP A 306 26.82 -6.35 -15.20
CA ASP A 306 26.56 -7.58 -14.44
C ASP A 306 25.58 -7.33 -13.28
N LYS A 307 25.81 -6.28 -12.48
CA LYS A 307 24.95 -5.91 -11.35
C LYS A 307 23.55 -5.51 -11.80
N HIS A 308 23.45 -4.62 -12.78
CA HIS A 308 22.17 -4.16 -13.30
C HIS A 308 21.39 -5.31 -13.94
N ALA A 309 22.04 -6.17 -14.74
CA ALA A 309 21.37 -7.33 -15.34
C ALA A 309 20.89 -8.34 -14.30
N GLY A 310 21.65 -8.55 -13.21
CA GLY A 310 21.24 -9.43 -12.11
C GLY A 310 19.95 -8.97 -11.42
N VAL A 311 19.80 -7.66 -11.18
CA VAL A 311 18.58 -7.08 -10.59
C VAL A 311 17.41 -7.07 -11.59
N MET A 312 17.70 -6.82 -12.86
CA MET A 312 16.69 -6.77 -13.93
C MET A 312 16.33 -8.13 -14.51
N TYR A 313 16.90 -9.22 -13.99
CA TYR A 313 16.66 -10.56 -14.51
C TYR A 313 15.19 -10.95 -14.33
N MET A 314 14.57 -11.46 -15.39
CA MET A 314 13.19 -11.91 -15.39
C MET A 314 13.12 -13.31 -16.00
N SER A 315 12.52 -14.25 -15.27
CA SER A 315 12.30 -15.59 -15.79
C SER A 315 11.07 -15.62 -16.71
N LYS A 316 10.94 -16.66 -17.53
CA LYS A 316 9.73 -16.85 -18.38
C LYS A 316 8.46 -17.14 -17.57
N GLN A 317 8.58 -17.45 -16.28
CA GLN A 317 7.48 -17.85 -15.42
C GLN A 317 7.04 -16.73 -14.47
N ASN A 318 7.96 -15.86 -14.06
CA ASN A 318 7.71 -14.79 -13.09
C ASN A 318 8.04 -13.43 -13.69
N ILE A 319 7.07 -12.52 -13.60
CA ILE A 319 7.27 -11.12 -13.96
C ILE A 319 8.13 -10.44 -12.90
N ASN A 320 9.21 -9.77 -13.32
CA ASN A 320 10.03 -8.95 -12.44
C ASN A 320 9.55 -7.49 -12.48
N PRO A 321 9.02 -6.92 -11.37
CA PRO A 321 8.63 -5.52 -11.25
C PRO A 321 9.67 -4.53 -11.75
N TYR A 322 10.95 -4.75 -11.43
CA TYR A 322 12.05 -3.88 -11.81
C TYR A 322 12.19 -3.80 -13.33
N LYS A 323 12.18 -4.97 -13.98
CA LYS A 323 12.30 -5.09 -15.44
C LYS A 323 11.11 -4.47 -16.15
N VAL A 324 9.89 -4.74 -15.71
CA VAL A 324 8.69 -4.17 -16.33
C VAL A 324 8.65 -2.65 -16.14
N GLY A 325 8.92 -2.18 -14.93
CA GLY A 325 8.90 -0.75 -14.60
C GLY A 325 9.88 0.07 -15.44
N ILE A 326 11.16 -0.31 -15.47
CA ILE A 326 12.18 0.44 -16.22
C ILE A 326 11.91 0.42 -17.73
N GLU A 327 11.52 -0.73 -18.28
CA GLU A 327 11.30 -0.87 -19.71
C GLU A 327 10.04 -0.11 -20.14
N LEU A 328 8.99 -0.08 -19.31
CA LEU A 328 7.82 0.77 -19.58
C LEU A 328 8.20 2.25 -19.55
N MET A 329 9.01 2.71 -18.59
CA MET A 329 9.45 4.11 -18.57
C MET A 329 10.25 4.48 -19.84
N ARG A 330 11.16 3.60 -20.28
CA ARG A 330 11.92 3.76 -21.53
C ARG A 330 11.00 3.76 -22.75
N ASP A 331 10.01 2.87 -22.76
CA ASP A 331 9.03 2.76 -23.84
C ASP A 331 8.15 4.01 -23.96
N ILE A 332 7.69 4.57 -22.84
CA ILE A 332 6.93 5.82 -22.79
C ILE A 332 7.77 6.97 -23.32
N GLU A 333 9.00 7.14 -22.83
CA GLU A 333 9.89 8.19 -23.33
C GLU A 333 10.14 8.05 -24.84
N TYR A 334 10.42 6.83 -25.31
CA TYR A 334 10.63 6.54 -26.72
C TYR A 334 9.42 6.89 -27.58
N ARG A 335 8.22 6.44 -27.19
CA ARG A 335 6.98 6.70 -27.95
C ARG A 335 6.64 8.18 -27.99
N TRP A 336 6.78 8.91 -26.88
CA TRP A 336 6.49 10.34 -26.85
C TRP A 336 7.55 11.18 -27.56
N ASN A 337 8.80 10.73 -27.62
CA ASN A 337 9.82 11.39 -28.44
C ASN A 337 9.53 11.29 -29.93
N ARG A 338 9.01 10.14 -30.39
CA ARG A 338 8.67 9.89 -31.81
C ARG A 338 7.24 10.27 -32.18
N GLY A 339 6.40 10.61 -31.20
CA GLY A 339 4.97 10.88 -31.39
C GLY A 339 4.16 9.63 -31.76
N MET A 340 4.56 8.46 -31.28
CA MET A 340 3.90 7.16 -31.49
C MET A 340 2.71 6.99 -30.52
N PHE A 341 1.76 7.91 -30.57
CA PHE A 341 0.55 7.90 -29.75
C PHE A 341 -0.58 8.67 -30.45
N GLY A 342 -1.80 8.55 -29.94
CA GLY A 342 -2.97 9.24 -30.49
C GLY A 342 -3.57 8.57 -31.71
N LYS A 343 -4.61 9.20 -32.26
CA LYS A 343 -5.45 8.65 -33.33
C LYS A 343 -4.64 8.34 -34.59
N ASP A 344 -3.82 9.29 -35.03
CA ASP A 344 -3.05 9.20 -36.27
C ASP A 344 -2.08 8.01 -36.28
N TYR A 345 -1.41 7.75 -35.16
CA TYR A 345 -0.56 6.58 -35.01
C TYR A 345 -1.39 5.29 -34.92
N ASN A 346 -2.42 5.26 -34.07
CA ASN A 346 -3.21 4.04 -33.81
C ASN A 346 -3.92 3.54 -35.08
N GLU A 347 -4.51 4.45 -35.85
CA GLU A 347 -5.27 4.16 -37.07
C GLU A 347 -4.42 4.12 -38.34
N CYS A 348 -3.08 4.26 -38.24
CA CYS A 348 -2.21 4.19 -39.41
C CYS A 348 -2.33 2.81 -40.10
N PRO A 349 -2.76 2.77 -41.37
CA PRO A 349 -3.06 1.51 -42.08
C PRO A 349 -1.80 0.81 -42.60
N SER A 350 -0.69 1.54 -42.75
CA SER A 350 0.58 1.03 -43.25
C SER A 350 1.49 0.62 -42.10
N MET A 351 1.80 -0.68 -42.03
CA MET A 351 2.74 -1.20 -41.02
C MET A 351 4.14 -0.61 -41.19
N LYS A 352 4.55 -0.31 -42.42
CA LYS A 352 5.84 0.33 -42.71
C LYS A 352 5.90 1.74 -42.09
N ASP A 353 4.84 2.51 -42.28
CA ASP A 353 4.79 3.89 -41.77
C ASP A 353 4.71 3.90 -40.23
N LYS A 354 4.07 2.90 -39.61
CA LYS A 354 4.11 2.72 -38.14
C LYS A 354 5.51 2.45 -37.60
N ILE A 355 6.31 1.63 -38.28
CA ILE A 355 7.67 1.29 -37.85
C ILE A 355 8.62 2.49 -38.03
N GLU A 356 8.48 3.20 -39.14
CA GLU A 356 9.28 4.39 -39.47
C GLU A 356 8.76 5.67 -38.78
N TRP A 357 7.64 5.59 -38.06
CA TRP A 357 6.96 6.74 -37.44
C TRP A 357 7.89 7.56 -36.55
N ASP A 358 8.21 8.78 -36.97
CA ASP A 358 8.98 9.72 -36.17
C ASP A 358 8.60 11.16 -36.51
N THR A 359 7.78 11.74 -35.65
CA THR A 359 7.40 13.16 -35.71
C THR A 359 8.44 14.07 -35.06
N LYS A 360 9.50 13.49 -34.44
CA LYS A 360 10.54 14.21 -33.69
C LYS A 360 9.97 15.16 -32.62
N LEU A 361 8.88 14.75 -31.99
CA LEU A 361 8.17 15.55 -31.01
C LEU A 361 9.02 15.90 -29.78
N GLY A 362 9.91 14.99 -29.36
CA GLY A 362 10.87 15.24 -28.29
C GLY A 362 10.28 15.42 -26.88
N LYS A 363 9.02 15.00 -26.66
CA LYS A 363 8.29 15.18 -25.39
C LYS A 363 8.35 13.98 -24.44
N GLY A 364 9.22 13.01 -24.71
CA GLY A 364 9.33 11.78 -23.92
C GLY A 364 9.68 12.03 -22.46
N ARG A 365 10.64 12.93 -22.21
CA ARG A 365 11.08 13.28 -20.86
C ARG A 365 9.96 13.93 -20.05
N GLU A 366 9.24 14.89 -20.66
CA GLU A 366 8.09 15.54 -20.03
C GLU A 366 7.03 14.51 -19.62
N LYS A 367 6.73 13.56 -20.51
CA LYS A 367 5.70 12.54 -20.25
C LYS A 367 6.06 11.61 -19.11
N ILE A 368 7.30 11.11 -19.00
CA ILE A 368 7.64 10.20 -17.89
C ILE A 368 7.59 10.93 -16.53
N PHE A 369 7.91 12.22 -16.48
CA PHE A 369 7.76 13.05 -15.27
C PHE A 369 6.29 13.31 -14.91
N GLU A 370 5.41 13.45 -15.90
CA GLU A 370 3.97 13.52 -15.71
C GLU A 370 3.42 12.21 -15.15
N VAL A 371 3.76 11.07 -15.79
CA VAL A 371 3.30 9.73 -15.40
C VAL A 371 3.68 9.42 -13.95
N ARG A 372 4.92 9.72 -13.56
CA ARG A 372 5.40 9.60 -12.18
C ARG A 372 4.51 10.31 -11.16
N LYS A 373 3.93 11.47 -11.49
CA LYS A 373 3.17 12.28 -10.53
C LYS A 373 1.82 11.67 -10.18
N SER A 374 1.11 11.10 -11.15
CA SER A 374 -0.31 10.74 -10.98
C SER A 374 -0.59 9.25 -10.84
N HIS A 375 0.23 8.39 -11.44
CA HIS A 375 -0.10 6.97 -11.59
C HIS A 375 0.32 6.14 -10.37
N ASN A 376 -0.35 5.00 -10.21
CA ASN A 376 0.09 3.83 -9.43
C ASN A 376 0.34 2.64 -10.37
N ASP A 377 0.73 1.48 -9.82
CA ASP A 377 1.06 0.31 -10.66
C ASP A 377 -0.10 -0.13 -11.57
N ILE A 378 -1.35 -0.07 -11.08
CA ILE A 378 -2.55 -0.45 -11.84
C ILE A 378 -2.75 0.49 -13.02
N SER A 379 -2.83 1.80 -12.77
CA SER A 379 -3.04 2.79 -13.85
C SER A 379 -1.85 2.85 -14.81
N PHE A 380 -0.63 2.68 -14.31
CA PHE A 380 0.58 2.65 -15.12
C PHE A 380 0.59 1.48 -16.11
N ILE A 381 0.25 0.28 -15.64
CA ILE A 381 0.16 -0.91 -16.49
C ILE A 381 -1.06 -0.82 -17.40
N ASP A 382 -2.18 -0.32 -16.90
CA ASP A 382 -3.39 -0.22 -17.71
C ASP A 382 -3.22 0.78 -18.87
N GLU A 383 -2.59 1.93 -18.63
CA GLU A 383 -2.41 2.92 -19.70
C GLU A 383 -1.27 2.57 -20.67
N PHE A 384 -0.14 2.07 -20.16
CA PHE A 384 1.10 2.00 -20.95
C PHE A 384 1.54 0.60 -21.39
N LEU A 385 0.99 -0.47 -20.82
CA LEU A 385 1.25 -1.82 -21.31
C LEU A 385 0.51 -2.03 -22.64
N THR A 386 1.26 -2.24 -23.71
CA THR A 386 0.73 -2.42 -25.08
C THR A 386 1.15 -3.77 -25.67
N PRO A 387 0.42 -4.31 -26.66
CA PRO A 387 0.83 -5.53 -27.36
C PRO A 387 2.24 -5.41 -27.96
N ASP A 388 2.52 -4.28 -28.61
CA ASP A 388 3.82 -4.00 -29.23
C ASP A 388 4.95 -3.99 -28.20
N PHE A 389 4.71 -3.44 -27.00
CA PHE A 389 5.68 -3.48 -25.91
C PHE A 389 5.97 -4.91 -25.45
N CYS A 390 4.91 -5.71 -25.23
CA CYS A 390 5.07 -7.08 -24.78
C CYS A 390 5.77 -7.97 -25.81
N GLU A 391 5.57 -7.73 -27.10
CA GLU A 391 6.29 -8.41 -28.17
C GLU A 391 7.79 -8.03 -28.14
N ARG A 392 8.11 -6.74 -28.06
CA ARG A 392 9.51 -6.26 -27.99
C ARG A 392 10.26 -6.78 -26.78
N GLN A 393 9.60 -6.83 -25.62
CA GLN A 393 10.18 -7.29 -24.36
C GLN A 393 10.09 -8.81 -24.16
N GLN A 394 9.50 -9.53 -25.12
CA GLN A 394 9.31 -10.99 -25.06
C GLN A 394 8.59 -11.45 -23.76
N LEU A 395 7.60 -10.66 -23.32
CA LEU A 395 6.88 -10.88 -22.06
C LEU A 395 5.87 -12.04 -22.11
N PHE A 396 5.64 -12.65 -23.28
CA PHE A 396 4.60 -13.67 -23.47
C PHE A 396 5.10 -15.10 -23.29
N THR A 397 4.29 -15.89 -22.60
CA THR A 397 4.39 -17.34 -22.51
C THR A 397 4.06 -17.96 -23.86
N TYR A 398 4.98 -18.73 -24.41
CA TYR A 398 4.73 -19.47 -25.63
C TYR A 398 3.77 -20.64 -25.35
N LYS A 399 2.69 -20.76 -26.11
CA LYS A 399 1.86 -21.96 -26.09
C LYS A 399 2.49 -22.97 -27.05
N TYR A 400 2.80 -24.17 -26.57
CA TYR A 400 3.25 -25.25 -27.44
C TYR A 400 2.07 -25.63 -28.35
N ASN A 401 2.19 -25.37 -29.65
CA ASN A 401 1.19 -25.76 -30.62
C ASN A 401 1.50 -27.20 -31.07
N PRO A 402 0.67 -28.20 -30.70
CA PRO A 402 0.91 -29.61 -31.05
C PRO A 402 0.88 -29.87 -32.55
N ARG A 403 0.26 -28.98 -33.35
CA ARG A 403 0.14 -29.13 -34.81
C ARG A 403 1.37 -28.61 -35.56
N SER A 404 2.02 -27.56 -35.06
CA SER A 404 3.22 -26.99 -35.71
C SER A 404 4.52 -27.45 -35.05
N GLY A 405 4.46 -28.13 -33.89
CA GLY A 405 5.62 -28.58 -33.13
C GLY A 405 6.47 -27.42 -32.60
N ARG A 406 5.92 -26.21 -32.59
CA ARG A 406 6.60 -24.98 -32.19
C ARG A 406 5.83 -24.26 -31.09
N PHE A 407 6.60 -23.53 -30.31
CA PHE A 407 6.12 -22.58 -29.32
C PHE A 407 5.64 -21.33 -30.07
N GLU A 408 4.34 -21.10 -30.10
CA GLU A 408 3.72 -19.95 -30.78
C GLU A 408 3.29 -18.89 -29.76
N ILE A 409 3.47 -17.62 -30.14
CA ILE A 409 2.99 -16.47 -29.37
C ILE A 409 1.48 -16.37 -29.64
N ASP A 410 0.65 -16.58 -28.62
CA ASP A 410 -0.79 -16.41 -28.74
C ASP A 410 -1.15 -14.92 -28.56
N SER A 411 -1.03 -14.14 -29.64
CA SER A 411 -1.34 -12.70 -29.63
C SER A 411 -2.83 -12.39 -29.40
N LYS A 412 -3.71 -13.40 -29.52
CA LYS A 412 -5.16 -13.23 -29.30
C LYS A 412 -5.54 -13.11 -27.83
N ASP A 413 -4.59 -13.33 -26.91
CA ASP A 413 -4.86 -13.34 -25.47
C ASP A 413 -4.27 -12.14 -24.70
N PHE A 414 -3.71 -11.12 -25.39
CA PHE A 414 -3.13 -9.95 -24.72
C PHE A 414 -4.09 -9.30 -23.72
N ASN A 415 -5.35 -9.12 -24.11
CA ASN A 415 -6.36 -8.53 -23.23
C ASN A 415 -6.57 -9.40 -21.97
N ALA A 416 -6.64 -10.72 -22.10
CA ALA A 416 -6.79 -11.58 -20.92
C ALA A 416 -5.53 -11.59 -20.04
N ILE A 417 -4.34 -11.56 -20.65
CA ILE A 417 -3.06 -11.47 -19.92
C ILE A 417 -2.97 -10.15 -19.14
N LYS A 418 -3.30 -9.03 -19.80
CA LYS A 418 -3.33 -7.72 -19.17
C LYS A 418 -4.36 -7.69 -18.02
N GLN A 419 -5.56 -8.20 -18.24
CA GLN A 419 -6.57 -8.29 -17.18
C GLN A 419 -6.12 -9.18 -16.02
N LYS A 420 -5.43 -10.29 -16.29
CA LYS A 420 -4.86 -11.15 -15.23
C LYS A 420 -3.75 -10.45 -14.45
N LEU A 421 -2.89 -9.68 -15.12
CA LEU A 421 -1.85 -8.90 -14.46
C LEU A 421 -2.47 -7.80 -13.60
N LEU A 422 -3.45 -7.07 -14.14
CA LEU A 422 -4.18 -6.04 -13.40
C LEU A 422 -4.93 -6.62 -12.21
N SER A 423 -5.59 -7.79 -12.34
CA SER A 423 -6.30 -8.42 -11.22
C SER A 423 -5.35 -8.88 -10.11
N GLN A 424 -4.14 -9.32 -10.44
CA GLN A 424 -3.10 -9.63 -9.45
C GLN A 424 -2.58 -8.39 -8.70
N LEU A 425 -2.62 -7.22 -9.34
CA LEU A 425 -2.19 -5.96 -8.74
C LEU A 425 -3.32 -5.26 -8.00
N THR A 426 -4.58 -5.50 -8.39
CA THR A 426 -5.77 -5.03 -7.68
C THR A 426 -5.74 -5.56 -6.26
N ASN A 427 -5.70 -4.65 -5.29
CA ASN A 427 -5.59 -4.95 -3.86
C ASN A 427 -4.46 -5.95 -3.52
N PHE A 428 -3.36 -5.95 -4.28
CA PHE A 428 -2.22 -6.87 -4.11
C PHE A 428 -2.58 -8.36 -4.24
N GLY A 429 -3.64 -8.68 -4.98
CA GLY A 429 -4.17 -10.05 -5.06
C GLY A 429 -4.79 -10.51 -3.74
N GLN A 430 -5.00 -9.60 -2.79
CA GLN A 430 -5.69 -9.89 -1.54
C GLN A 430 -7.20 -9.68 -1.72
N PRO A 431 -8.03 -10.48 -1.05
CA PRO A 431 -9.48 -10.30 -1.11
C PRO A 431 -9.91 -8.92 -0.60
N ILE A 432 -10.95 -8.35 -1.21
CA ILE A 432 -11.55 -7.10 -0.77
C ILE A 432 -12.71 -7.43 0.17
N ILE A 433 -12.52 -7.15 1.45
CA ILE A 433 -13.51 -7.38 2.50
C ILE A 433 -13.98 -6.03 3.03
N GLU A 434 -15.29 -5.90 3.20
CA GLU A 434 -15.91 -4.73 3.83
C GLU A 434 -16.84 -5.17 4.96
N ILE A 435 -17.05 -4.29 5.92
CA ILE A 435 -18.10 -4.44 6.92
C ILE A 435 -19.39 -3.96 6.27
N GLU A 436 -20.40 -4.82 6.26
CA GLU A 436 -21.73 -4.53 5.76
C GLU A 436 -22.66 -4.07 6.90
N ASP A 437 -22.61 -4.76 8.05
CA ASP A 437 -23.45 -4.44 9.21
C ASP A 437 -22.77 -4.87 10.53
N GLY A 438 -22.72 -4.00 11.53
CA GLY A 438 -22.26 -4.35 12.89
C GLY A 438 -23.35 -4.81 13.84
N ASN A 439 -24.60 -4.80 13.40
CA ASN A 439 -25.75 -5.30 14.16
C ASN A 439 -26.58 -6.29 13.35
N TYR A 440 -25.90 -7.23 12.70
CA TYR A 440 -26.54 -8.21 11.84
C TYR A 440 -27.65 -8.97 12.56
N MET A 441 -28.82 -9.04 11.93
CA MET A 441 -30.06 -9.63 12.47
C MET A 441 -30.47 -9.08 13.85
N ASN A 442 -30.05 -7.85 14.19
CA ASN A 442 -30.25 -7.24 15.51
C ASN A 442 -29.66 -8.04 16.68
N ARG A 443 -28.57 -8.77 16.44
CA ARG A 443 -27.87 -9.60 17.43
C ARG A 443 -26.50 -9.04 17.85
N LYS A 444 -26.15 -7.84 17.35
CA LYS A 444 -24.81 -7.23 17.46
C LYS A 444 -23.71 -8.16 16.91
N GLU A 445 -24.08 -8.99 15.94
CA GLU A 445 -23.15 -9.81 15.18
C GLU A 445 -22.57 -8.98 14.05
N LEU A 446 -21.30 -9.20 13.73
CA LEU A 446 -20.63 -8.51 12.64
C LEU A 446 -20.91 -9.26 11.33
N LEU A 447 -21.33 -8.56 10.27
CA LEU A 447 -21.44 -9.07 8.91
C LEU A 447 -20.38 -8.42 8.04
N LEU A 448 -19.53 -9.26 7.47
CA LEU A 448 -18.53 -8.91 6.48
C LEU A 448 -19.03 -9.34 5.11
N ASN A 449 -18.72 -8.55 4.09
CA ASN A 449 -18.99 -8.85 2.70
C ASN A 449 -17.68 -8.97 1.94
N HIS A 450 -17.49 -10.08 1.25
CA HIS A 450 -16.41 -10.27 0.29
C HIS A 450 -16.86 -9.78 -1.08
N ILE A 451 -16.21 -8.71 -1.57
CA ILE A 451 -16.42 -8.21 -2.93
C ILE A 451 -15.73 -9.16 -3.91
N HIS A 452 -16.47 -10.14 -4.40
CA HIS A 452 -15.97 -11.21 -5.26
C HIS A 452 -15.71 -10.73 -6.69
N TYR A 453 -14.44 -10.74 -7.10
CA TYR A 453 -13.99 -10.43 -8.46
C TYR A 453 -13.50 -11.68 -9.21
N GLY A 454 -14.18 -12.82 -9.01
CA GLY A 454 -13.86 -14.08 -9.70
C GLY A 454 -12.81 -14.95 -9.01
N VAL A 455 -12.35 -14.57 -7.81
CA VAL A 455 -11.40 -15.35 -7.00
C VAL A 455 -12.07 -15.74 -5.69
N ASP A 456 -12.15 -17.05 -5.44
CA ASP A 456 -12.72 -17.58 -4.21
C ASP A 456 -11.75 -17.40 -3.03
N LEU A 457 -12.31 -17.30 -1.82
CA LEU A 457 -11.52 -17.23 -0.59
C LEU A 457 -10.94 -18.60 -0.25
N ASP A 458 -9.70 -18.61 0.24
CA ASP A 458 -9.18 -19.77 0.97
C ASP A 458 -9.95 -19.91 2.29
N VAL A 459 -10.69 -21.01 2.41
CA VAL A 459 -11.57 -21.30 3.55
C VAL A 459 -10.79 -21.42 4.86
N SER A 460 -9.55 -21.95 4.82
CA SER A 460 -8.70 -22.07 6.01
C SER A 460 -8.27 -20.70 6.50
N PHE A 461 -7.85 -19.81 5.59
CA PHE A 461 -7.50 -18.43 5.94
C PHE A 461 -8.73 -17.64 6.42
N ALA A 462 -9.89 -17.83 5.78
CA ALA A 462 -11.13 -17.19 6.20
C ALA A 462 -11.51 -17.58 7.64
N ASN A 463 -11.41 -18.87 7.98
CA ASN A 463 -11.68 -19.38 9.33
C ASN A 463 -10.77 -18.72 10.38
N GLU A 464 -9.45 -18.69 10.16
CA GLU A 464 -8.51 -18.05 11.10
C GLU A 464 -8.73 -16.54 11.21
N THR A 465 -9.07 -15.87 10.10
CA THR A 465 -9.41 -14.44 10.08
C THR A 465 -10.64 -14.15 10.95
N LEU A 466 -11.71 -14.94 10.79
CA LEU A 466 -12.93 -14.79 11.58
C LEU A 466 -12.71 -15.11 13.06
N ARG A 467 -11.84 -16.08 13.37
CA ARG A 467 -11.45 -16.37 14.75
C ARG A 467 -10.78 -15.18 15.42
N ASN A 468 -9.87 -14.51 14.71
CA ASN A 468 -9.19 -13.31 15.23
C ASN A 468 -10.15 -12.11 15.32
N LEU A 469 -11.04 -11.93 14.35
CA LEU A 469 -12.09 -10.91 14.42
C LEU A 469 -13.04 -11.14 15.59
N PHE A 470 -13.50 -12.37 15.82
CA PHE A 470 -14.33 -12.72 16.98
C PHE A 470 -13.61 -12.41 18.29
N ALA A 471 -12.31 -12.69 18.37
CA ALA A 471 -11.53 -12.41 19.56
C ALA A 471 -11.45 -10.90 19.90
N ILE A 472 -11.61 -10.02 18.91
CA ILE A 472 -11.66 -8.55 19.09
C ILE A 472 -13.11 -8.09 19.28
N TRP A 473 -14.04 -8.54 18.43
CA TRP A 473 -15.46 -8.15 18.43
C TRP A 473 -16.27 -8.75 19.60
N LYS A 474 -15.81 -9.85 20.18
CA LYS A 474 -16.41 -10.62 21.30
C LYS A 474 -17.80 -11.19 21.03
N ARG A 475 -18.30 -11.11 19.81
CA ARG A 475 -19.60 -11.62 19.36
C ARG A 475 -19.42 -12.37 18.03
N PRO A 476 -20.40 -13.21 17.63
CA PRO A 476 -20.30 -13.94 16.37
C PRO A 476 -20.03 -13.04 15.17
N VAL A 477 -19.27 -13.58 14.22
CA VAL A 477 -18.87 -12.89 12.99
C VAL A 477 -19.32 -13.72 11.79
N ASN A 478 -19.92 -13.05 10.83
CA ASN A 478 -20.49 -13.59 9.61
C ASN A 478 -19.71 -13.06 8.40
N LEU A 479 -19.48 -13.90 7.39
CA LEU A 479 -18.80 -13.54 6.16
C LEU A 479 -19.62 -14.01 4.96
N LYS A 480 -20.25 -13.05 4.29
CA LYS A 480 -20.92 -13.25 3.01
C LYS A 480 -19.88 -13.31 1.89
N THR A 481 -19.86 -14.40 1.14
CA THR A 481 -19.00 -14.58 -0.04
C THR A 481 -19.73 -15.35 -1.12
N LYS A 482 -19.13 -15.46 -2.30
CA LYS A 482 -19.56 -16.38 -3.35
C LYS A 482 -18.61 -17.56 -3.47
N TYR A 483 -19.16 -18.72 -3.78
CA TYR A 483 -18.44 -19.96 -4.10
C TYR A 483 -19.19 -20.66 -5.23
N GLU A 484 -18.54 -20.97 -6.35
CA GLU A 484 -19.19 -21.52 -7.56
C GLU A 484 -20.46 -20.73 -7.97
N ASP A 485 -20.38 -19.39 -7.95
CA ASP A 485 -21.48 -18.45 -8.25
C ASP A 485 -22.69 -18.50 -7.29
N LYS A 486 -22.62 -19.28 -6.21
CA LYS A 486 -23.64 -19.30 -5.15
C LYS A 486 -23.19 -18.45 -3.98
N GLU A 487 -24.12 -17.66 -3.46
CA GLU A 487 -23.90 -16.90 -2.23
C GLU A 487 -23.87 -17.88 -1.04
N VAL A 488 -22.84 -17.76 -0.23
CA VAL A 488 -22.63 -18.55 0.98
C VAL A 488 -22.25 -17.57 2.09
N ILE A 489 -22.91 -17.70 3.24
CA ILE A 489 -22.56 -16.96 4.44
C ILE A 489 -21.84 -17.92 5.37
N PHE A 490 -20.57 -17.65 5.69
CA PHE A 490 -19.87 -18.37 6.74
C PHE A 490 -20.14 -17.71 8.09
N HIS A 491 -20.41 -18.52 9.11
CA HIS A 491 -20.68 -18.09 10.47
C HIS A 491 -19.63 -18.65 11.42
N PHE A 492 -19.09 -17.80 12.28
CA PHE A 492 -18.20 -18.19 13.37
C PHE A 492 -18.75 -17.70 14.73
N ASP A 493 -19.07 -18.65 15.61
CA ASP A 493 -19.70 -18.38 16.92
C ASP A 493 -18.72 -18.37 18.11
N GLY A 494 -17.42 -18.47 17.84
CA GLY A 494 -16.36 -18.61 18.84
C GLY A 494 -15.87 -20.04 19.04
N LYS A 495 -16.59 -21.05 18.50
CA LYS A 495 -16.19 -22.46 18.57
C LYS A 495 -16.12 -23.10 17.19
N GLU A 496 -17.17 -22.92 16.39
CA GLU A 496 -17.32 -23.58 15.10
C GLU A 496 -17.36 -22.57 13.95
N PHE A 497 -16.69 -22.92 12.86
CA PHE A 497 -16.82 -22.25 11.57
C PHE A 497 -17.69 -23.12 10.68
N ARG A 498 -18.85 -22.60 10.25
CA ARG A 498 -19.81 -23.35 9.45
C ARG A 498 -20.48 -22.48 8.39
N PRO A 499 -20.83 -23.03 7.22
CA PRO A 499 -21.73 -22.34 6.30
C PRO A 499 -23.11 -22.24 6.95
N GLN A 500 -23.70 -21.05 6.89
CA GLN A 500 -25.09 -20.81 7.24
C GLN A 500 -25.95 -21.30 6.09
N SER A 501 -26.86 -22.23 6.40
CA SER A 501 -27.79 -22.86 5.46
C SER A 501 -29.02 -22.02 5.19
#